data_AF-A0A0Q8EYQ7-F1
#
_entry.id   AF-A0A0Q8EYQ7-F1
#
_cell.length_a   1.000
_cell.length_b   1.000
_cell.length_c   1.000
_cell.angle_alpha   90.00
_cell.angle_beta   90.00
_cell.angle_gamma   90.00
#
_symmetry.space_group_name_H-M   'P 1'
#
loop_
_entity.id
_entity.type
_entity.pdbx_description
1 polymer ?
#
loop_
_entity_poly.entity_id
_entity_poly.type
_entity_poly.pdbx_seq_one_letter_code
_entity_poly.pdbx_strand_id
1 'polypeptide(L)'
;MTDLFALYVLFVLPALIFGLLPASFVLERVRFRLADALQLLAPYAVWMGLTAIHSGDKSLANLIELPILGAATGLFFAGRVVLGILRPQPGSHAPLQALACSCLLAIAFWGLFPGLPE
;
A
#
# COMPACT_ATOMS: atom_id res chain seq x y z
N MET A 1 -9.58 -16.16 -11.91
CA MET A 1 -9.73 -15.78 -10.47
C MET A 1 -8.44 -15.96 -9.69
N THR A 2 -7.62 -16.97 -10.01
CA THR A 2 -6.30 -17.22 -9.40
C THR A 2 -5.31 -16.07 -9.56
N ASP A 3 -5.38 -15.29 -10.65
CA ASP A 3 -4.37 -14.25 -10.93
C ASP A 3 -4.52 -13.01 -10.04
N LEU A 4 -5.75 -12.58 -9.74
CA LEU A 4 -5.99 -11.43 -8.86
C LEU A 4 -5.48 -11.68 -7.44
N PHE A 5 -5.67 -12.90 -6.93
CA PHE A 5 -5.17 -13.26 -5.62
C PHE A 5 -3.63 -13.29 -5.60
N ALA A 6 -2.99 -13.83 -6.63
CA ALA A 6 -1.53 -13.83 -6.74
C ALA A 6 -0.97 -12.40 -6.79
N LEU A 7 -1.58 -11.50 -7.57
CA LEU A 7 -1.21 -10.09 -7.63
C LEU A 7 -1.40 -9.39 -6.27
N TYR A 8 -2.49 -9.68 -5.57
CA TYR A 8 -2.70 -9.15 -4.24
C TYR A 8 -1.64 -9.65 -3.25
N VAL A 9 -1.24 -10.93 -3.33
CA VAL A 9 -0.16 -11.48 -2.51
C VAL A 9 1.15 -10.76 -2.74
N LEU A 10 1.49 -10.45 -4.00
CA LEU A 10 2.70 -9.68 -4.35
C LEU A 10 2.71 -8.27 -3.74
N PHE A 11 1.55 -7.66 -3.57
CA PHE A 11 1.40 -6.36 -2.90
C PHE A 11 1.39 -6.49 -1.36
N VAL A 12 0.55 -7.36 -0.82
CA VAL A 12 0.28 -7.41 0.63
C VAL A 12 1.45 -8.00 1.40
N LEU A 13 2.18 -8.96 0.83
CA LEU A 13 3.28 -9.61 1.54
C LEU A 13 4.40 -8.62 1.90
N PRO A 14 4.92 -7.79 0.97
CA PRO A 14 5.84 -6.71 1.31
C PRO A 14 5.23 -5.66 2.25
N ALA A 15 3.96 -5.29 2.07
CA ALA A 15 3.31 -4.33 2.97
C ALA A 15 3.27 -4.84 4.42
N LEU A 16 3.03 -6.13 4.63
CA LEU A 16 3.05 -6.75 5.95
C LEU A 16 4.48 -6.84 6.51
N ILE A 17 5.47 -7.22 5.69
CA ILE A 17 6.88 -7.33 6.11
C ILE A 17 7.44 -5.97 6.52
N PHE A 18 7.19 -4.91 5.75
CA PHE A 18 7.73 -3.57 6.02
C PHE A 18 6.86 -2.72 6.94
N GLY A 19 5.57 -3.05 7.06
CA GLY A 19 4.61 -2.30 7.88
C GLY A 19 4.25 -2.99 9.19
N LEU A 20 3.65 -4.19 9.09
CA LEU A 20 3.12 -4.89 10.26
C LEU A 20 4.21 -5.51 11.12
N LEU A 21 5.26 -6.09 10.53
CA LEU A 21 6.36 -6.70 11.29
C LEU A 21 7.06 -5.66 12.20
N PRO A 22 7.45 -4.45 11.75
CA PRO A 22 8.02 -3.45 12.65
C PRO A 22 6.99 -2.93 13.66
N ALA A 23 5.73 -2.79 13.26
CA ALA A 23 4.66 -2.35 14.15
C ALA A 23 4.31 -3.38 15.23
N SER A 24 4.59 -4.68 15.01
CA SER A 24 4.34 -5.76 15.97
C SER A 24 5.07 -5.59 17.29
N PHE A 25 6.27 -5.00 17.26
CA PHE A 25 7.06 -4.70 18.46
C PHE A 25 6.46 -3.58 19.32
N VAL A 26 5.48 -2.83 18.79
CA VAL A 26 4.89 -1.66 19.44
C VAL A 26 3.36 -1.65 19.38
N LEU A 27 2.76 -2.78 18.99
CA LEU A 27 1.36 -2.91 18.61
C LEU A 27 0.42 -2.67 19.80
N GLU A 28 0.85 -3.03 21.01
CA GLU A 28 0.12 -2.77 22.27
C GLU A 28 -0.11 -1.28 22.54
N ARG A 29 0.69 -0.40 21.93
CA ARG A 29 0.61 1.06 22.11
C ARG A 29 -0.23 1.75 21.06
N VAL A 30 -0.74 1.02 20.06
CA VAL A 30 -1.40 1.59 18.88
C VAL A 30 -2.82 1.05 18.76
N ARG A 31 -3.79 1.95 18.62
CA ARG A 31 -5.16 1.58 18.26
C ARG A 31 -5.26 1.42 16.75
N PHE A 32 -5.47 0.19 16.28
CA PHE A 32 -5.80 -0.10 14.89
C PHE A 32 -7.14 0.56 14.52
N ARG A 33 -7.16 1.30 13.41
CA ARG A 33 -8.36 1.95 12.86
C ARG A 33 -8.72 1.33 11.51
N LEU A 34 -9.96 1.56 11.06
CA LEU A 34 -10.40 1.12 9.73
C LEU A 34 -9.47 1.62 8.60
N ALA A 35 -8.96 2.84 8.72
CA ALA A 35 -8.01 3.41 7.75
C ALA A 35 -6.72 2.58 7.62
N ASP A 36 -6.27 1.91 8.69
CA ASP A 36 -5.08 1.04 8.66
C ASP A 36 -5.35 -0.24 7.87
N ALA A 37 -6.54 -0.83 8.03
CA ALA A 37 -6.97 -1.97 7.22
C ALA A 37 -7.15 -1.56 5.75
N LEU A 38 -7.74 -0.39 5.49
CA LEU A 38 -7.88 0.15 4.14
C LEU A 38 -6.52 0.44 3.50
N GLN A 39 -5.47 0.75 4.27
CA GLN A 39 -4.13 0.98 3.72
C GLN A 39 -3.53 -0.30 3.12
N LEU A 40 -3.98 -1.48 3.56
CA LEU A 40 -3.58 -2.78 2.99
C LEU A 40 -4.46 -3.23 1.80
N LEU A 41 -5.44 -2.44 1.39
CA LEU A 41 -6.36 -2.82 0.29
C LEU A 41 -6.54 -1.73 -0.75
N ALA A 42 -6.74 -0.48 -0.32
CA ALA A 42 -7.09 0.63 -1.20
C ALA A 42 -5.99 0.97 -2.22
N PRO A 43 -4.67 1.01 -1.88
CA PRO A 43 -3.64 1.28 -2.87
C PRO A 43 -3.61 0.23 -3.98
N TYR A 44 -3.78 -1.04 -3.61
CA TYR A 44 -3.92 -2.14 -4.56
C TYR A 44 -5.17 -1.99 -5.44
N ALA A 45 -6.33 -1.69 -4.84
CA ALA A 45 -7.57 -1.48 -5.57
C ALA A 45 -7.48 -0.29 -6.55
N VAL A 46 -6.81 0.79 -6.16
CA VAL A 46 -6.54 1.95 -7.03
C VAL A 46 -5.64 1.53 -8.19
N TRP A 47 -4.52 0.84 -7.91
CA TRP A 47 -3.61 0.37 -8.96
C TRP A 47 -4.33 -0.57 -9.95
N MET A 48 -5.09 -1.54 -9.44
CA MET A 48 -5.89 -2.45 -10.26
C MET A 48 -6.96 -1.72 -11.07
N GLY A 49 -7.63 -0.74 -10.47
CA GLY A 49 -8.63 0.08 -11.15
C GLY A 49 -8.03 0.85 -12.32
N LEU A 50 -6.85 1.45 -12.14
CA LEU A 50 -6.11 2.15 -13.20
C LEU A 50 -5.70 1.19 -14.32
N THR A 51 -5.22 -0.01 -13.98
CA THR A 51 -4.85 -1.02 -14.98
C THR A 51 -6.08 -1.55 -15.72
N ALA A 52 -7.22 -1.71 -15.07
CA ALA A 52 -8.45 -2.21 -15.69
C ALA A 52 -9.10 -1.20 -16.65
N ILE A 53 -8.99 0.11 -16.40
CA ILE A 53 -9.57 1.14 -17.28
C ILE A 53 -8.65 1.50 -18.46
N HIS A 54 -7.36 1.16 -18.40
CA HIS A 54 -6.40 1.52 -19.42
C HIS A 54 -6.24 0.40 -20.44
N SER A 55 -6.73 0.60 -21.66
CA SER A 55 -6.66 -0.35 -22.77
C SER A 55 -5.33 -0.28 -23.57
N GLY A 56 -4.24 0.15 -22.94
CA GLY A 56 -2.93 0.37 -23.59
C GLY A 56 -1.91 -0.75 -23.28
N ASP A 57 -0.64 -0.54 -23.67
CA ASP A 57 0.51 -1.47 -23.54
C ASP A 57 0.92 -1.79 -22.08
N LYS A 58 0.03 -1.52 -21.13
CA LYS A 58 0.31 -1.73 -19.72
C LYS A 58 0.02 -3.16 -19.33
N SER A 59 1.02 -4.01 -19.54
CA SER A 59 0.91 -5.41 -19.19
C SER A 59 0.80 -5.61 -17.68
N LEU A 60 -0.16 -6.46 -17.27
CA LEU A 60 -0.20 -7.06 -15.94
C LEU A 60 1.06 -7.90 -15.64
N ALA A 61 1.89 -8.19 -16.65
CA ALA A 61 3.18 -8.84 -16.50
C ALA A 61 4.25 -7.97 -15.84
N ASN A 62 4.01 -6.65 -15.67
CA ASN A 62 4.92 -5.80 -14.88
C ASN A 62 4.73 -6.02 -13.37
N LEU A 63 4.96 -7.27 -12.94
CA LEU A 63 4.75 -7.78 -11.59
C LEU A 63 5.63 -7.07 -10.54
N ILE A 64 6.63 -6.30 -10.96
CA ILE A 64 7.57 -5.61 -10.07
C ILE A 64 6.95 -4.37 -9.40
N GLU A 65 5.92 -3.75 -10.00
CA GLU A 65 5.27 -2.55 -9.44
C GLU A 65 4.60 -2.86 -8.10
N LEU A 66 3.94 -4.02 -8.00
CA LEU A 66 3.13 -4.41 -6.84
C LEU A 66 3.97 -4.64 -5.57
N PRO A 67 5.10 -5.39 -5.61
CA PRO A 67 5.98 -5.51 -4.46
C PRO A 67 6.57 -4.18 -3.98
N ILE A 68 6.97 -3.30 -4.91
CA ILE A 68 7.55 -1.99 -4.53
C ILE A 68 6.46 -1.10 -3.91
N LEU A 69 5.27 -1.07 -4.51
CA LEU A 69 4.12 -0.35 -3.95
C LEU A 69 3.73 -0.90 -2.57
N GLY A 70 3.75 -2.23 -2.40
CA GLY A 70 3.53 -2.90 -1.13
C GLY A 70 4.54 -2.48 -0.08
N ALA A 71 5.84 -2.56 -0.39
CA ALA A 71 6.90 -2.14 0.52
C ALA A 71 6.79 -0.66 0.92
N ALA A 72 6.55 0.23 -0.05
CA ALA A 72 6.34 1.65 0.21
C ALA A 72 5.14 1.88 1.14
N THR A 73 4.01 1.21 0.87
CA THR A 73 2.80 1.27 1.69
C THR A 73 3.07 0.80 3.13
N GLY A 74 3.79 -0.31 3.28
CA GLY A 74 4.23 -0.82 4.58
C GLY A 74 5.09 0.19 5.34
N LEU A 75 6.06 0.83 4.66
CA LEU A 75 6.90 1.86 5.27
C LEU A 75 6.11 3.10 5.72
N PHE A 76 5.10 3.55 4.97
CA PHE A 76 4.21 4.64 5.42
C PHE A 76 3.44 4.25 6.68
N PHE A 77 2.91 3.02 6.70
CA PHE A 77 2.21 2.51 7.88
C PHE A 77 3.15 2.45 9.10
N ALA A 78 4.33 1.84 8.96
CA ALA A 78 5.32 1.77 10.04
C ALA A 78 5.79 3.15 10.50
N GLY A 79 6.10 4.05 9.57
CA GLY A 79 6.48 5.43 9.87
C GLY A 79 5.39 6.18 10.64
N ARG A 80 4.13 6.02 10.24
CA ARG A 80 2.98 6.58 10.96
C ARG A 80 2.84 5.99 12.36
N VAL A 81 3.02 4.68 12.51
CA VAL A 81 2.99 3.99 13.81
C VAL A 81 4.06 4.58 14.74
N VAL A 82 5.30 4.68 14.26
CA VAL A 82 6.42 5.28 15.01
C VAL A 82 6.11 6.72 15.41
N LEU A 83 5.62 7.55 14.48
CA LEU A 83 5.24 8.93 14.76
C LEU A 83 4.10 9.05 15.78
N GLY A 84 3.11 8.15 15.71
CA GLY A 84 1.99 8.12 16.66
C GLY A 84 2.41 7.78 18.09
N ILE A 85 3.49 7.00 18.24
CA ILE A 85 4.08 6.69 19.55
C ILE A 85 4.90 7.88 20.06
N LEU A 86 5.70 8.50 19.19
CA LEU A 86 6.55 9.65 19.56
C LEU A 86 5.73 10.92 19.83
N ARG A 87 4.58 11.10 19.15
CA ARG A 87 3.73 12.28 19.23
C ARG A 87 2.24 11.88 19.23
N PRO A 88 1.72 11.36 20.35
CA PRO A 88 0.33 10.96 20.45
C PRO A 88 -0.59 12.18 20.35
N GLN A 89 -1.37 12.25 19.28
CA GLN A 89 -2.36 13.31 19.05
C GLN A 89 -3.77 12.69 19.00
N PRO A 90 -4.63 12.95 20.01
CA PRO A 90 -6.04 12.54 19.94
C PRO A 90 -6.72 13.22 18.75
N GLY A 91 -7.52 12.47 18.00
CA GLY A 91 -8.19 12.97 16.78
C GLY A 91 -7.30 13.10 15.54
N SER A 92 -6.04 12.65 15.58
CA SER A 92 -5.14 12.76 14.43
C SER A 92 -5.70 12.13 13.15
N HIS A 93 -5.60 12.87 12.05
CA HIS A 93 -5.90 12.44 10.69
C HIS A 93 -4.74 11.67 10.02
N ALA A 94 -3.65 11.40 10.74
CA ALA A 94 -2.46 10.73 10.20
C ALA A 94 -2.73 9.38 9.50
N PRO A 95 -3.65 8.50 9.97
CA PRO A 95 -4.00 7.28 9.24
C PRO A 95 -4.64 7.54 7.88
N LEU A 96 -5.50 8.56 7.81
CA LEU A 96 -6.14 8.97 6.55
C LEU A 96 -5.12 9.56 5.58
N GLN A 97 -4.18 10.38 6.09
CA GLN A 97 -3.10 10.94 5.30
C GLN A 97 -2.17 9.84 4.77
N ALA A 98 -1.78 8.87 5.60
CA ALA A 98 -0.96 7.73 5.17
C ALA A 98 -1.66 6.91 4.08
N LEU A 99 -2.95 6.62 4.26
CA LEU A 99 -3.79 5.96 3.25
C LEU A 99 -3.81 6.75 1.93
N ALA A 100 -4.08 8.06 2.00
CA ALA A 100 -4.11 8.92 0.82
C ALA A 100 -2.75 8.96 0.11
N CYS A 101 -1.64 9.08 0.86
CA CYS A 101 -0.29 9.03 0.32
C CYS A 101 0.01 7.68 -0.37
N SER A 102 -0.39 6.56 0.23
CA SER A 102 -0.23 5.24 -0.39
C SER A 102 -1.05 5.10 -1.68
N CYS A 103 -2.26 5.66 -1.74
CA CYS A 103 -3.07 5.69 -2.97
C CYS A 103 -2.47 6.61 -4.06
N LEU A 104 -1.95 7.78 -3.67
CA LEU A 104 -1.24 8.66 -4.60
C LEU A 104 0.02 8.01 -5.15
N LEU A 105 0.74 7.24 -4.34
CA LEU A 105 1.86 6.44 -4.79
C LEU A 105 1.44 5.35 -5.76
N ALA A 106 0.31 4.69 -5.53
CA ALA A 106 -0.22 3.72 -6.49
C ALA A 106 -0.45 4.38 -7.87
N ILE A 107 -1.04 5.59 -7.90
CA ILE A 107 -1.22 6.37 -9.13
C ILE A 107 0.12 6.76 -9.75
N ALA A 108 1.08 7.24 -8.95
CA ALA A 108 2.38 7.67 -9.44
C ALA A 108 3.20 6.50 -9.99
N PHE A 109 3.27 5.38 -9.26
CA PHE A 109 3.95 4.16 -9.71
C PHE A 109 3.35 3.66 -11.01
N TRP A 110 2.02 3.64 -11.08
CA TRP A 110 1.34 3.35 -12.31
C TRP A 110 1.79 4.33 -13.41
N GLY A 111 1.69 5.64 -13.24
CA GLY A 111 2.07 6.60 -14.29
C GLY A 111 3.54 6.57 -14.72
N LEU A 112 4.46 6.16 -13.83
CA LEU A 112 5.91 6.27 -14.04
C LEU A 112 6.56 5.00 -14.59
N PHE A 113 6.00 3.82 -14.30
CA PHE A 113 6.56 2.57 -14.81
C PHE A 113 6.09 2.33 -16.26
N PRO A 114 7.01 2.23 -17.23
CA PRO A 114 6.65 1.95 -18.60
C PRO A 114 6.03 0.55 -18.70
N GLY A 115 4.99 0.41 -19.52
CA GLY A 115 4.43 -0.89 -19.85
C GLY A 115 5.48 -1.76 -20.54
N LEU A 116 5.61 -3.01 -20.12
CA LEU A 116 6.36 -4.01 -20.88
C LEU A 116 5.45 -4.55 -21.98
N PRO A 117 5.93 -4.67 -23.24
CA PRO A 117 5.16 -5.35 -24.28
C PRO A 117 4.85 -6.79 -23.83
N GLU A 118 3.61 -7.22 -24.05
CA GLU A 118 3.10 -8.53 -23.65
C GLU A 118 3.81 -9.71 -24.33
#